data_AF-A0A925WSC8-F1
#
_entry.id   AF-A0A925WSC8-F1
#
_cell.length_a   1.000
_cell.length_b   1.000
_cell.length_c   1.000
_cell.angle_alpha   90.00
_cell.angle_beta   90.00
_cell.angle_gamma   90.00
#
_symmetry.space_group_name_H-M   'P 1'
#
loop_
_entity.id
_entity.type
_entity.pdbx_description
1 polymer ?
#
loop_
_entity_poly.entity_id
_entity_poly.type
_entity_poly.pdbx_seq_one_letter_code
_entity_poly.pdbx_strand_id
1 'polypeptide(L)'
;MKLTQEQKQEFYERGILKLPGIVPQEMVLQARRAINAFIGQNGIDPNELTRYRAQSYCPGLGGEPVITDLYDASPLKRVAE
;
A
#
# COMPACT_ATOMS: atom_id res chain seq x y z
N MET A 1 11.21 -11.29 -8.96
CA MET A 1 10.17 -11.33 -10.01
C MET A 1 10.52 -10.29 -11.06
N LYS A 2 10.18 -10.51 -12.33
CA LYS A 2 10.27 -9.52 -13.41
C LYS A 2 8.95 -9.52 -14.17
N LEU A 3 8.57 -8.38 -14.75
CA LEU A 3 7.38 -8.29 -15.61
C LEU A 3 7.59 -9.09 -16.90
N THR A 4 6.55 -9.78 -17.35
CA THR A 4 6.55 -10.42 -18.69
C THR A 4 6.44 -9.38 -19.79
N GLN A 5 6.66 -9.78 -21.04
CA GLN A 5 6.54 -8.87 -22.17
C GLN A 5 5.09 -8.40 -22.34
N GLU A 6 4.13 -9.29 -22.12
CA GLU A 6 2.70 -9.01 -22.19
C GLU A 6 2.28 -8.00 -21.11
N GLN A 7 2.79 -8.16 -19.88
CA GLN A 7 2.52 -7.22 -18.78
C GLN A 7 3.10 -5.82 -19.05
N LYS A 8 4.28 -5.74 -19.67
CA LYS A 8 4.87 -4.46 -20.09
C LYS A 8 4.05 -3.79 -21.18
N GLN A 9 3.59 -4.57 -22.15
CA GLN A 9 2.73 -4.08 -23.23
C GLN A 9 1.39 -3.58 -22.67
N GLU A 10 0.76 -4.35 -21.76
CA GLU A 10 -0.46 -3.94 -21.08
C GLU A 10 -0.27 -2.61 -20.33
N PHE A 11 0.84 -2.48 -19.60
CA PHE A 11 1.13 -1.24 -18.88
C PHE A 11 1.32 -0.05 -19.83
N TYR A 12 2.02 -0.25 -20.95
CA TYR A 12 2.20 0.77 -21.98
C TYR A 12 0.87 1.22 -22.60
N GLU A 13 -0.03 0.27 -22.91
CA GLU A 13 -1.31 0.57 -23.57
C GLU A 13 -2.35 1.16 -22.61
N ARG A 14 -2.39 0.69 -21.35
CA ARG A 14 -3.45 1.02 -20.39
C ARG A 14 -3.03 2.05 -19.35
N GLY A 15 -1.73 2.32 -19.22
CA GLY A 15 -1.16 3.16 -18.16
C GLY A 15 -1.26 2.57 -16.75
N ILE A 16 -1.74 1.33 -16.61
CA ILE A 16 -1.90 0.65 -15.32
C ILE A 16 -1.76 -0.86 -15.51
N LEU A 17 -1.18 -1.53 -14.51
CA LEU A 17 -1.00 -2.97 -14.48
C LEU A 17 -1.46 -3.53 -13.13
N LYS A 18 -2.15 -4.69 -13.14
CA LYS A 18 -2.54 -5.40 -11.91
C LYS A 18 -1.63 -6.60 -11.69
N LEU A 19 -0.99 -6.65 -10.53
CA LEU A 19 -0.10 -7.75 -10.12
C LEU A 19 -0.68 -8.45 -8.89
N PRO A 20 -1.53 -9.48 -9.06
CA PRO A 20 -2.12 -10.19 -7.93
C PRO A 20 -1.04 -10.90 -7.11
N GLY A 21 -1.13 -10.78 -5.78
CA GLY A 21 -0.22 -11.48 -4.86
C GLY A 21 1.23 -10.97 -4.86
N ILE A 22 1.51 -9.81 -5.48
CA ILE A 22 2.86 -9.23 -5.49
C ILE A 22 3.38 -8.93 -4.08
N VAL A 23 2.48 -8.57 -3.17
CA VAL A 23 2.76 -8.45 -1.73
C VAL A 23 2.32 -9.74 -1.03
N PRO A 24 3.19 -10.39 -0.24
CA PRO A 24 2.83 -11.56 0.55
C PRO A 24 1.63 -11.32 1.46
N GLN A 25 0.72 -12.29 1.52
CA GLN A 25 -0.55 -12.18 2.27
C GLN A 25 -0.34 -11.88 3.76
N GLU A 26 0.72 -12.42 4.37
CA GLU A 26 1.04 -12.19 5.78
C GLU A 26 1.35 -10.71 6.06
N MET A 27 2.11 -10.05 5.17
CA MET A 27 2.41 -8.62 5.29
C MET A 27 1.13 -7.79 5.17
N VAL A 28 0.26 -8.14 4.22
CA VAL A 28 -1.06 -7.48 4.07
C VAL A 28 -1.90 -7.62 5.34
N LEU A 29 -1.91 -8.80 5.96
CA LEU A 29 -2.65 -9.05 7.20
C LEU A 29 -2.08 -8.24 8.38
N GLN A 30 -0.76 -8.14 8.50
CA GLN A 30 -0.10 -7.36 9.55
C GLN A 30 -0.38 -5.86 9.38
N ALA A 31 -0.21 -5.32 8.17
CA ALA A 31 -0.55 -3.93 7.86
C ALA A 31 -2.02 -3.63 8.17
N ARG A 32 -2.94 -4.50 7.75
CA ARG A 32 -4.37 -4.34 8.04
C ARG A 32 -4.67 -4.31 9.53
N ARG A 33 -4.00 -5.17 10.32
CA ARG A 33 -4.14 -5.17 11.79
C ARG A 33 -3.64 -3.86 12.39
N ALA A 34 -2.48 -3.36 11.94
CA ALA A 34 -1.91 -2.11 12.42
C ALA A 34 -2.82 -0.91 12.10
N ILE A 35 -3.33 -0.84 10.87
CA ILE A 35 -4.30 0.19 10.44
C ILE A 35 -5.56 0.14 11.30
N ASN A 36 -6.14 -1.04 11.48
CA ASN A 36 -7.35 -1.18 12.29
C ASN A 36 -7.12 -0.83 13.76
N ALA A 37 -5.97 -1.19 14.33
CA ALA A 37 -5.61 -0.81 15.69
C ALA A 37 -5.45 0.71 15.83
N PHE A 38 -4.77 1.35 14.87
CA PHE A 38 -4.60 2.81 14.85
C PHE A 38 -5.95 3.52 14.78
N ILE A 39 -6.82 3.13 13.85
CA ILE A 39 -8.15 3.72 13.69
C ILE A 39 -9.02 3.44 14.92
N GLY A 40 -8.97 2.23 15.48
CA GLY A 40 -9.73 1.87 16.67
C GLY A 40 -9.30 2.65 17.92
N GLN A 41 -8.01 2.98 18.05
CA GLN A 41 -7.48 3.73 19.18
C GLN A 41 -7.71 5.24 19.05
N ASN A 42 -7.54 5.81 17.85
CA ASN A 42 -7.56 7.27 17.64
C ASN A 42 -8.92 7.78 17.12
N GLY A 43 -9.76 6.89 16.58
CA GLY A 43 -10.97 7.28 15.86
C GLY A 43 -10.67 7.99 14.54
N ILE A 44 -11.74 8.44 13.88
CA ILE A 44 -11.66 9.35 12.72
C ILE A 44 -12.54 10.54 13.05
N ASP A 45 -11.92 11.70 13.27
CA ASP A 45 -12.66 12.95 13.49
C ASP A 45 -13.33 13.40 12.17
N PRO A 46 -14.67 13.50 12.12
CA PRO A 46 -15.38 13.97 10.93
C PRO A 46 -14.95 15.37 10.44
N ASN A 47 -14.54 16.24 11.36
CA ASN A 47 -14.12 17.61 11.03
C ASN A 47 -12.77 17.64 10.30
N GLU A 48 -11.95 16.62 10.52
CA GLU A 48 -10.61 16.50 9.95
C GLU A 48 -10.59 15.71 8.63
N LEU A 49 -11.74 15.23 8.14
CA LEU A 49 -11.83 14.42 6.93
C LEU A 49 -11.22 15.09 5.70
N THR A 50 -11.38 16.41 5.55
CA THR A 50 -10.77 17.16 4.44
C THR A 50 -9.24 17.07 4.51
N ARG A 51 -8.66 17.18 5.72
CA ARG A 51 -7.22 17.04 5.93
C ARG A 51 -6.76 15.60 5.69
N TYR A 52 -7.46 14.61 6.24
CA TYR A 52 -7.13 13.20 6.06
C TYR A 52 -7.17 12.76 4.59
N ARG A 53 -8.16 13.24 3.80
CA ARG A 53 -8.25 12.97 2.36
C ARG A 53 -7.07 13.53 1.56
N ALA A 54 -6.55 14.68 1.95
CA ALA A 54 -5.39 15.29 1.31
C ALA A 54 -4.06 14.65 1.76
N GLN A 55 -4.07 13.91 2.87
CA GLN A 55 -2.89 13.35 3.51
C GLN A 55 -3.08 11.84 3.77
N SER A 56 -3.09 11.44 5.04
CA SER A 56 -3.30 10.08 5.48
C SER A 56 -4.36 10.05 6.58
N TYR A 57 -5.20 9.02 6.55
CA TYR A 57 -6.14 8.70 7.62
C TYR A 57 -5.46 8.11 8.86
N CYS A 58 -4.20 7.68 8.74
CA CYS A 58 -3.40 7.15 9.84
C CYS A 58 -2.11 7.96 9.97
N PRO A 59 -2.16 9.22 10.45
CA PRO A 59 -0.98 10.05 10.62
C PRO A 59 0.00 9.39 11.59
N GLY A 60 1.27 9.28 11.20
CA GLY A 60 2.31 8.59 11.96
C GLY A 60 2.50 7.11 11.59
N LEU A 61 1.46 6.41 11.13
CA LEU A 61 1.58 5.00 10.72
C LEU A 61 2.32 4.83 9.38
N GLY A 62 2.26 5.84 8.50
CA GLY A 62 2.81 5.74 7.14
C GLY A 62 4.34 5.54 7.07
N GLY A 63 5.06 5.90 8.13
CA GLY A 63 6.51 5.69 8.22
C GLY A 63 6.92 4.41 8.95
N GLU A 64 5.95 3.65 9.47
CA GLU A 64 6.24 2.42 10.21
C GLU A 64 6.61 1.27 9.27
N PRO A 65 7.56 0.38 9.66
CA PRO A 65 7.97 -0.76 8.83
C PRO A 65 6.80 -1.62 8.34
N VAL A 66 5.77 -1.79 9.18
CA VAL A 66 4.57 -2.57 8.82
C VAL A 66 3.83 -2.02 7.58
N ILE A 67 4.03 -0.75 7.25
CA ILE A 67 3.51 -0.10 6.04
C ILE A 67 4.59 0.03 4.96
N THR A 68 5.78 0.53 5.29
CA THR A 68 6.84 0.78 4.28
C THR A 68 7.32 -0.52 3.64
N ASP A 69 7.38 -1.61 4.40
CA ASP A 69 7.86 -2.90 3.93
C ASP A 69 6.92 -3.53 2.90
N LEU A 70 5.64 -3.13 2.84
CA LEU A 70 4.73 -3.53 1.77
C LEU A 70 5.31 -3.17 0.39
N TYR A 71 6.04 -2.06 0.29
CA TYR A 71 6.79 -1.68 -0.89
C TYR A 71 8.24 -2.18 -0.82
N ASP A 72 8.97 -1.85 0.24
CA ASP A 72 10.42 -2.01 0.29
C ASP A 72 10.90 -3.45 0.43
N ALA A 73 10.18 -4.28 1.19
CA ALA A 73 10.58 -5.66 1.45
C ALA A 73 9.82 -6.68 0.58
N SER A 74 8.84 -6.23 -0.20
CA SER A 74 8.12 -7.10 -1.13
C SER A 74 8.79 -7.13 -2.51
N PRO A 75 8.44 -8.11 -3.36
CA PRO A 75 8.84 -8.10 -4.77
C PRO A 75 8.41 -6.85 -5.56
N LEU A 76 7.50 -6.02 -5.03
CA LEU A 76 6.93 -4.84 -5.69
C LEU A 76 8.00 -3.82 -6.08
N LYS A 77 8.94 -3.49 -5.18
CA LYS A 77 10.01 -2.53 -5.47
C LYS A 77 10.79 -2.87 -6.74
N ARG A 78 11.17 -4.15 -6.88
CA ARG A 78 11.93 -4.67 -8.03
C ARG A 78 11.19 -4.67 -9.37
N VAL A 79 9.86 -4.54 -9.37
CA VAL A 79 9.07 -4.42 -10.61
C VAL A 79 8.62 -2.98 -10.89
N ALA A 80 8.70 -2.11 -9.88
CA ALA A 80 8.38 -0.70 -10.00
C ALA A 80 9.60 0.15 -10.43
N GLU A 81 10.80 -0.22 -9.99
CA GLU A 81 12.10 0.38 -10.33
C GLU A 81 12.83 -0.42 -11.42
#